data_AF-A0A440NBT8-F1
#
_entry.id   AF-A0A440NBT8-F1
#
_cell.length_a   1.000
_cell.length_b   1.000
_cell.length_c   1.000
_cell.angle_alpha   90.00
_cell.angle_beta   90.00
_cell.angle_gamma   90.00
#
_symmetry.space_group_name_H-M   'P 1'
#
loop_
_entity.id
_entity.type
_entity.pdbx_description
1 polymer ?
#
loop_
_entity_poly.entity_id
_entity_poly.type
_entity_poly.pdbx_seq_one_letter_code
_entity_poly.pdbx_strand_id
1 'polypeptide(L)'
;MMLGTLAQRGAPAQGTPAWVPDGAYGYLDFVTGQYFAGGAERAILTLLGGDFDPAAISASGMRITPSNGNRPKAIGALLSDLTAGLAAGCTILFDLSSAISPSGFLMFSGDDINLDLADEAIFANANGFLADYWDLSISDSISGSGLHKIAMTLARDVGGGDYEYAWCDDGGAAVTQTVNYLTHVVVDTILFGHDGVGTGNSLNDIYIRSITLYPPKLPADLTALTA
;
A
#
# COMPACT_ATOMS: atom_id res chain seq x y z
N MET A 1 4.81 -35.07 -8.89
CA MET A 1 4.17 -33.85 -9.39
C MET A 1 2.77 -33.78 -8.79
N MET A 2 2.53 -32.86 -7.86
CA MET A 2 1.18 -32.47 -7.47
C MET A 2 1.07 -30.97 -7.70
N LEU A 3 0.07 -30.58 -8.51
CA LEU A 3 -0.35 -29.20 -8.67
C LEU A 3 -0.85 -28.71 -7.30
N GLY A 4 -0.11 -27.78 -6.69
CA GLY A 4 -0.60 -27.01 -5.56
C GLY A 4 -1.76 -26.15 -6.03
N THR A 5 -2.94 -26.41 -5.48
CA THR A 5 -4.14 -25.61 -5.73
C THR A 5 -3.89 -24.24 -5.09
N LEU A 6 -3.72 -23.20 -5.91
CA LEU A 6 -3.67 -21.81 -5.45
C LEU A 6 -4.96 -21.55 -4.66
N ALA A 7 -4.84 -21.30 -3.36
CA ALA A 7 -5.95 -20.84 -2.53
C ALA A 7 -6.24 -19.38 -2.90
N GLN A 8 -6.90 -19.17 -4.04
CA GLN A 8 -7.44 -17.88 -4.43
C GLN A 8 -8.48 -17.49 -3.37
N ARG A 9 -8.23 -16.42 -2.62
CA ARG A 9 -9.18 -15.88 -1.64
C ARG A 9 -10.54 -15.72 -2.34
N GLY A 10 -11.58 -16.34 -1.78
CA GLY A 10 -12.92 -16.32 -2.36
C GLY A 10 -13.40 -14.88 -2.59
N ALA A 11 -14.23 -14.70 -3.62
CA ALA A 11 -14.87 -13.43 -3.92
C ALA A 11 -15.47 -12.78 -2.65
N PRO A 12 -15.49 -11.44 -2.53
CA PRO A 12 -16.03 -10.77 -1.36
C PRO A 12 -17.42 -11.31 -1.02
N ALA A 13 -17.64 -11.61 0.27
CA ALA A 13 -18.94 -12.05 0.73
C ALA A 13 -20.00 -11.00 0.39
N GLN A 14 -21.19 -11.45 0.02
CA GLN A 14 -22.43 -10.66 -0.09
C GLN A 14 -22.45 -9.58 1.01
N GLY A 15 -22.22 -8.30 0.69
CA GLY A 15 -22.07 -7.25 1.71
C GLY A 15 -21.08 -6.12 1.43
N THR A 16 -20.27 -6.18 0.37
CA THR A 16 -19.41 -5.05 -0.04
C THR A 16 -20.28 -3.87 -0.51
N PRO A 17 -20.14 -2.66 0.09
CA PRO A 17 -20.86 -1.47 -0.35
C PRO A 17 -20.54 -1.06 -1.78
N ALA A 18 -21.50 -0.46 -2.48
CA ALA A 18 -21.34 -0.05 -3.89
C ALA A 18 -20.30 1.05 -4.14
N TRP A 19 -19.84 1.74 -3.09
CA TRP A 19 -18.78 2.75 -3.17
C TRP A 19 -17.37 2.15 -3.04
N VAL A 20 -17.25 0.87 -2.67
CA VAL A 20 -15.96 0.18 -2.66
C VAL A 20 -15.61 -0.19 -4.11
N PRO A 21 -14.39 0.11 -4.58
CA PRO A 21 -13.96 -0.25 -5.94
C PRO A 21 -14.13 -1.73 -6.26
N ASP A 22 -14.53 -2.02 -7.50
CA ASP A 22 -14.81 -3.39 -7.95
C ASP A 22 -13.61 -4.32 -7.77
N GLY A 23 -13.84 -5.44 -7.07
CA GLY A 23 -12.83 -6.44 -6.79
C GLY A 23 -11.84 -6.08 -5.67
N ALA A 24 -12.00 -4.93 -5.02
CA ALA A 24 -11.26 -4.59 -3.81
C ALA A 24 -11.82 -5.36 -2.60
N TYR A 25 -10.94 -5.71 -1.66
CA TYR A 25 -11.33 -6.26 -0.34
C TYR A 25 -11.12 -5.25 0.79
N GLY A 26 -10.44 -4.13 0.53
CA GLY A 26 -10.27 -3.02 1.46
C GLY A 26 -10.25 -1.70 0.70
N TYR A 27 -10.85 -0.66 1.27
CA TYR A 27 -10.88 0.67 0.69
C TYR A 27 -11.01 1.73 1.78
N LEU A 28 -10.02 2.62 1.86
CA LEU A 28 -10.02 3.77 2.75
C LEU A 28 -10.12 5.02 1.89
N ASP A 29 -11.28 5.68 1.88
CA ASP A 29 -11.52 6.95 1.18
C ASP A 29 -11.49 8.12 2.16
N PHE A 30 -10.40 8.87 2.16
CA PHE A 30 -10.23 10.02 3.04
C PHE A 30 -10.98 11.25 2.57
N VAL A 31 -11.39 11.30 1.30
CA VAL A 31 -12.11 12.43 0.71
C VAL A 31 -13.59 12.35 1.08
N THR A 32 -14.18 11.15 1.02
CA THR A 32 -15.60 10.93 1.33
C THR A 32 -15.84 10.49 2.78
N GLY A 33 -14.79 10.05 3.48
CA GLY A 33 -14.89 9.56 4.86
C GLY A 33 -15.48 8.15 4.95
N GLN A 34 -15.34 7.35 3.89
CA GLN A 34 -15.87 5.99 3.79
C GLN A 34 -14.75 4.96 3.90
N TYR A 35 -14.88 4.01 4.82
CA TYR A 35 -13.81 3.04 5.11
C TYR A 35 -14.35 1.63 5.21
N PHE A 36 -13.77 0.72 4.44
CA PHE A 36 -14.13 -0.70 4.37
C PHE A 36 -12.88 -1.56 4.57
N ALA A 37 -12.92 -2.45 5.56
CA ALA A 37 -11.86 -3.42 5.83
C ALA A 37 -12.40 -4.59 6.65
N GLY A 38 -11.82 -5.77 6.47
CA GLY A 38 -12.23 -7.02 7.11
C GLY A 38 -13.69 -7.36 6.80
N GLY A 39 -14.13 -7.11 5.57
CA GLY A 39 -15.47 -7.44 5.08
C GLY A 39 -16.62 -6.58 5.63
N ALA A 40 -16.34 -5.42 6.24
CA ALA A 40 -17.37 -4.53 6.77
C ALA A 40 -16.96 -3.06 6.68
N GLU A 41 -17.93 -2.15 6.77
CA GLU A 41 -17.70 -0.72 6.98
C GLU A 41 -17.14 -0.47 8.40
N ARG A 42 -16.23 0.49 8.52
CA ARG A 42 -15.41 0.73 9.71
C ARG A 42 -15.27 2.22 9.99
N ALA A 43 -15.05 2.56 11.25
CA ALA A 43 -14.58 3.89 11.63
C ALA A 43 -13.05 3.97 11.45
N ILE A 44 -12.52 5.11 10.98
CA ILE A 44 -11.09 5.25 10.68
C ILE A 44 -10.18 4.98 11.89
N LEU A 45 -10.62 5.38 13.09
CA LEU A 45 -9.90 5.13 14.35
C LEU A 45 -9.77 3.64 14.73
N THR A 46 -10.49 2.75 14.05
CA THR A 46 -10.35 1.29 14.23
C THR A 46 -9.40 0.66 13.22
N LEU A 47 -8.95 1.44 12.23
CA LEU A 47 -8.11 1.00 11.12
C LEU A 47 -6.72 1.64 11.17
N LEU A 48 -6.63 2.88 11.67
CA LEU A 48 -5.38 3.62 11.83
C LEU A 48 -5.16 3.97 13.31
N GLY A 49 -3.96 3.67 13.81
CA GLY A 49 -3.47 3.98 15.16
C GLY A 49 -2.05 4.55 15.11
N GLY A 50 -1.28 4.36 16.17
CA GLY A 50 0.01 5.04 16.35
C GLY A 50 -0.22 6.51 16.73
N ASP A 51 0.53 7.43 16.11
CA ASP A 51 0.29 8.88 16.24
C ASP A 51 -0.61 9.38 15.08
N PHE A 52 -1.59 8.58 14.68
CA PHE A 52 -2.60 8.99 13.71
C PHE A 52 -3.42 10.17 14.25
N ASP A 53 -3.48 11.26 13.48
CA ASP A 53 -4.30 12.44 13.78
C ASP A 53 -5.49 12.52 12.81
N PRO A 54 -6.73 12.26 13.25
CA PRO A 54 -7.93 12.42 12.43
C PRO A 54 -8.13 13.84 11.91
N ALA A 55 -7.62 14.87 12.60
CA ALA A 55 -7.73 16.26 12.17
C ALA A 55 -6.86 16.56 10.94
N ALA A 56 -5.94 15.66 10.57
CA ALA A 56 -5.18 15.74 9.33
C ALA A 56 -5.99 15.32 8.09
N ILE A 57 -7.22 14.84 8.25
CA ILE A 57 -8.14 14.51 7.15
C ILE A 57 -8.94 15.76 6.75
N SER A 58 -9.02 15.99 5.45
CA SER A 58 -9.80 17.08 4.84
C SER A 58 -10.43 16.61 3.52
N ALA A 59 -11.18 17.49 2.85
CA ALA A 59 -11.70 17.21 1.50
C ALA A 59 -10.60 16.93 0.45
N SER A 60 -9.34 17.26 0.75
CA SER A 60 -8.19 16.94 -0.10
C SER A 60 -7.63 15.54 0.15
N GLY A 61 -8.05 14.86 1.22
CA GLY A 61 -7.51 13.59 1.70
C GLY A 61 -6.84 13.72 3.07
N MET A 62 -6.12 12.67 3.47
CA MET A 62 -5.28 12.66 4.67
C MET A 62 -3.92 13.28 4.37
N ARG A 63 -3.58 14.37 5.07
CA ARG A 63 -2.29 15.04 4.93
C ARG A 63 -1.23 14.39 5.82
N ILE A 64 -0.08 14.06 5.23
CA ILE A 64 1.10 13.61 5.98
C ILE A 64 2.28 14.50 5.60
N THR A 65 2.90 15.11 6.60
CA THR A 65 4.05 16.00 6.43
C THR A 65 4.93 15.93 7.68
N PRO A 66 6.26 16.16 7.58
CA PRO A 66 7.14 16.13 8.75
C PRO A 66 6.70 17.04 9.91
N SER A 67 5.92 18.09 9.61
CA SER A 67 5.53 19.12 10.58
C SER A 67 4.20 18.89 11.30
N ASN A 68 3.32 17.99 10.81
CA ASN A 68 1.99 17.82 11.41
C ASN A 68 1.90 16.69 12.44
N GLY A 69 2.96 15.88 12.57
CA GLY A 69 3.02 14.77 13.53
C GLY A 69 2.08 13.60 13.22
N ASN A 70 1.33 13.63 12.12
CA ASN A 70 0.42 12.56 11.73
C ASN A 70 1.22 11.34 11.24
N ARG A 71 1.25 10.28 12.04
CA ARG A 71 2.00 9.05 11.76
C ARG A 71 1.09 7.81 11.81
N PRO A 72 0.27 7.59 10.77
CA PRO A 72 -0.69 6.51 10.75
C PRO A 72 -0.05 5.13 10.61
N LYS A 73 -0.30 4.28 11.61
CA LYS A 73 -0.01 2.84 11.59
C LYS A 73 -1.29 2.05 11.32
N ALA A 74 -1.25 1.07 10.42
CA ALA A 74 -2.36 0.13 10.24
C ALA A 74 -2.59 -0.68 11.52
N ILE A 75 -3.85 -0.79 11.94
CA ILE A 75 -4.28 -1.58 13.10
C ILE A 75 -5.55 -2.37 12.77
N GLY A 76 -5.93 -3.28 13.67
CA GLY A 76 -7.20 -3.98 13.61
C GLY A 76 -7.43 -4.74 12.30
N ALA A 77 -8.60 -4.50 11.68
CA ALA A 77 -8.99 -5.19 10.46
C ALA A 77 -8.10 -4.82 9.26
N LEU A 78 -7.62 -3.57 9.17
CA LEU A 78 -6.74 -3.14 8.09
C LEU A 78 -5.38 -3.85 8.16
N LEU A 79 -4.77 -3.90 9.35
CA LEU A 79 -3.54 -4.64 9.55
C LEU A 79 -3.72 -6.12 9.19
N SER A 80 -4.82 -6.73 9.64
CA SER A 80 -5.12 -8.14 9.35
C SER A 80 -5.23 -8.40 7.84
N ASP A 81 -5.93 -7.52 7.10
CA ASP A 81 -6.08 -7.65 5.64
C ASP A 81 -4.75 -7.45 4.90
N LEU A 82 -3.92 -6.50 5.33
CA LEU A 82 -2.62 -6.23 4.73
C LEU A 82 -1.62 -7.36 5.00
N THR A 83 -1.50 -7.83 6.24
CA THR A 83 -0.61 -8.96 6.58
C THR A 83 -1.04 -10.24 5.83
N ALA A 84 -2.34 -10.52 5.77
CA ALA A 84 -2.85 -11.64 4.97
C ALA A 84 -2.59 -11.45 3.47
N GLY A 85 -2.72 -10.22 2.98
CA GLY A 85 -2.41 -9.84 1.60
C GLY A 85 -0.93 -10.03 1.27
N LEU A 86 -0.01 -9.56 2.10
CA LEU A 86 1.43 -9.73 1.92
C LEU A 86 1.81 -11.22 1.89
N ALA A 87 1.23 -12.03 2.77
CA ALA A 87 1.47 -13.48 2.79
C ALA A 87 0.96 -14.22 1.54
N ALA A 88 -0.13 -13.74 0.91
CA ALA A 88 -0.75 -14.37 -0.26
C ALA A 88 -0.41 -13.69 -1.60
N GLY A 89 0.33 -12.57 -1.55
CA GLY A 89 0.39 -11.58 -2.62
C GLY A 89 -0.83 -10.65 -2.62
N CYS A 90 -0.61 -9.36 -2.87
CA CYS A 90 -1.67 -8.36 -2.94
C CYS A 90 -1.33 -7.22 -3.90
N THR A 91 -2.32 -6.39 -4.22
CA THR A 91 -2.10 -5.11 -4.90
C THR A 91 -2.64 -3.98 -4.05
N ILE A 92 -1.83 -2.94 -3.86
CA ILE A 92 -2.18 -1.73 -3.12
C ILE A 92 -2.19 -0.57 -4.12
N LEU A 93 -3.30 0.17 -4.16
CA LEU A 93 -3.47 1.36 -4.98
C LEU A 93 -3.61 2.58 -4.08
N PHE A 94 -2.74 3.57 -4.27
CA PHE A 94 -2.82 4.89 -3.66
C PHE A 94 -3.33 5.90 -4.67
N ASP A 95 -4.34 6.69 -4.29
CA ASP A 95 -4.70 7.93 -4.99
C ASP A 95 -4.12 9.10 -4.18
N LEU A 96 -3.31 9.93 -4.83
CA LEU A 96 -2.54 11.00 -4.21
C LEU A 96 -2.89 12.35 -4.84
N SER A 97 -2.80 13.42 -4.04
CA SER A 97 -2.73 14.79 -4.56
C SER A 97 -1.48 15.49 -4.06
N SER A 98 -0.72 16.06 -4.99
CA SER A 98 0.53 16.75 -4.70
C SER A 98 0.62 18.08 -5.43
N ALA A 99 1.11 19.12 -4.75
CA ALA A 99 1.37 20.43 -5.36
C ALA A 99 2.69 20.48 -6.15
N ILE A 100 3.53 19.46 -5.99
CA ILE A 100 4.83 19.27 -6.63
C ILE A 100 4.97 17.82 -7.10
N SER A 101 6.08 17.46 -7.75
CA SER A 101 6.39 16.04 -8.00
C SER A 101 6.36 15.25 -6.68
N PRO A 102 5.57 14.16 -6.60
CA PRO A 102 5.49 13.35 -5.39
C PRO A 102 6.85 12.82 -4.94
N SER A 103 7.11 12.85 -3.63
CA SER A 103 8.35 12.35 -3.03
C SER A 103 8.18 12.01 -1.55
N GLY A 104 9.14 11.24 -1.02
CA GLY A 104 9.14 10.76 0.36
C GLY A 104 8.55 9.35 0.49
N PHE A 105 8.57 8.82 1.71
CA PHE A 105 8.12 7.47 2.04
C PHE A 105 6.59 7.36 1.96
N LEU A 106 6.07 6.53 1.07
CA LEU A 106 4.63 6.30 0.89
C LEU A 106 4.11 5.18 1.79
N MET A 107 4.86 4.08 1.88
CA MET A 107 4.49 2.93 2.70
C MET A 107 5.75 2.26 3.22
N PHE A 108 5.69 1.79 4.45
CA PHE A 108 6.69 0.93 5.06
C PHE A 108 5.99 -0.26 5.71
N SER A 109 6.53 -1.46 5.52
CA SER A 109 6.06 -2.70 6.12
C SER A 109 7.28 -3.45 6.63
N GLY A 110 7.30 -3.84 7.90
CA GLY A 110 8.42 -4.57 8.47
C GLY A 110 8.15 -5.19 9.83
N ASP A 111 9.17 -5.82 10.38
CA ASP A 111 9.19 -6.46 11.70
C ASP A 111 9.49 -5.49 12.85
N ASP A 112 9.98 -4.28 12.56
CA ASP A 112 10.12 -3.18 13.53
C ASP A 112 9.30 -1.93 13.12
N ILE A 113 9.22 -0.94 14.00
CA ILE A 113 8.56 0.35 13.84
C ILE A 113 9.47 1.43 13.26
N ASN A 114 10.63 1.06 12.71
CA ASN A 114 11.59 1.95 12.08
C ASN A 114 12.36 1.16 11.02
N LEU A 115 12.51 1.72 9.82
CA LEU A 115 13.37 1.17 8.78
C LEU A 115 14.76 0.86 9.33
N ASP A 116 15.43 1.81 9.99
CA ASP A 116 16.81 1.62 10.49
C ASP A 116 16.98 0.47 11.52
N LEU A 117 15.88 -0.05 12.07
CA LEU A 117 15.86 -1.14 13.06
C LEU A 117 15.24 -2.43 12.54
N ALA A 118 14.56 -2.40 11.40
CA ALA A 118 13.94 -3.57 10.81
C ALA A 118 14.99 -4.46 10.15
N ASP A 119 14.87 -5.77 10.37
CA ASP A 119 15.71 -6.77 9.70
C ASP A 119 15.04 -7.25 8.40
N GLU A 120 13.71 -7.22 8.35
CA GLU A 120 12.90 -7.51 7.17
C GLU A 120 11.92 -6.36 6.90
N ALA A 121 11.97 -5.78 5.70
CA ALA A 121 11.05 -4.73 5.30
C ALA A 121 10.80 -4.69 3.80
N ILE A 122 9.61 -4.22 3.45
CA ILE A 122 9.27 -3.65 2.15
C ILE A 122 8.94 -2.19 2.36
N PHE A 123 9.48 -1.33 1.51
CA PHE A 123 9.12 0.08 1.51
C PHE A 123 8.92 0.61 0.10
N ALA A 124 8.04 1.60 0.01
CA ALA A 124 7.72 2.29 -1.21
C ALA A 124 7.82 3.80 -1.00
N ASN A 125 8.35 4.50 -2.00
CA ASN A 125 8.37 5.95 -2.04
C ASN A 125 7.37 6.48 -3.06
N ALA A 126 6.82 7.65 -2.75
CA ALA A 126 5.89 8.34 -3.62
C ALA A 126 6.54 8.78 -4.95
N ASN A 127 7.87 8.82 -5.05
CA ASN A 127 8.58 9.17 -6.29
C ASN A 127 8.83 7.98 -7.24
N GLY A 128 8.32 6.78 -6.93
CA GLY A 128 8.40 5.61 -7.80
C GLY A 128 9.48 4.59 -7.46
N PHE A 129 9.87 4.51 -6.18
CA PHE A 129 10.78 3.47 -5.70
C PHE A 129 10.00 2.42 -4.89
N LEU A 130 10.25 1.14 -5.14
CA LEU A 130 9.76 0.00 -4.35
C LEU A 130 10.92 -0.96 -4.12
N ALA A 131 11.22 -1.22 -2.85
CA ALA A 131 12.36 -2.05 -2.48
C ALA A 131 12.11 -2.87 -1.23
N ASP A 132 12.95 -3.88 -1.03
CA ASP A 132 13.12 -4.57 0.23
C ASP A 132 14.59 -4.48 0.70
N TYR A 133 14.93 -5.18 1.78
CA TYR A 133 16.30 -5.22 2.29
C TYR A 133 17.28 -6.09 1.50
N TRP A 134 16.77 -6.89 0.58
CA TRP A 134 17.52 -7.96 -0.06
C TRP A 134 17.81 -7.55 -1.50
N ASP A 135 17.06 -8.08 -2.47
CA ASP A 135 17.33 -7.89 -3.88
C ASP A 135 16.22 -7.11 -4.62
N LEU A 136 15.06 -6.83 -4.00
CA LEU A 136 13.98 -6.09 -4.66
C LEU A 136 14.37 -4.61 -4.77
N SER A 137 14.41 -4.10 -5.99
CA SER A 137 14.69 -2.70 -6.29
C SER A 137 14.05 -2.30 -7.61
N ILE A 138 12.76 -1.98 -7.57
CA ILE A 138 12.03 -1.39 -8.68
C ILE A 138 12.13 0.14 -8.56
N SER A 139 12.52 0.78 -9.66
CA SER A 139 12.53 2.24 -9.75
C SER A 139 11.92 2.69 -11.07
N ASP A 140 11.00 3.63 -10.97
CA ASP A 140 10.52 4.46 -12.05
C ASP A 140 10.33 5.89 -11.50
N SER A 141 9.97 6.85 -12.35
CA SER A 141 9.81 8.25 -11.96
C SER A 141 8.41 8.75 -12.21
N ILE A 142 7.76 9.23 -11.16
CA ILE A 142 6.57 10.05 -11.25
C ILE A 142 6.94 11.54 -11.16
N SER A 143 6.27 12.37 -11.94
CA SER A 143 6.58 13.80 -11.98
C SER A 143 5.36 14.67 -12.25
N GLY A 144 5.47 15.94 -11.87
CA GLY A 144 4.41 16.91 -12.04
C GLY A 144 3.56 17.08 -10.78
N SER A 145 2.75 18.14 -10.77
CA SER A 145 1.77 18.40 -9.74
C SER A 145 0.41 17.88 -10.18
N GLY A 146 -0.43 17.45 -9.25
CA GLY A 146 -1.81 17.11 -9.53
C GLY A 146 -2.27 15.87 -8.79
N LEU A 147 -3.22 15.17 -9.41
CA LEU A 147 -3.67 13.86 -8.98
C LEU A 147 -2.76 12.81 -9.59
N HIS A 148 -2.38 11.85 -8.77
CA HIS A 148 -1.52 10.74 -9.16
C HIS A 148 -2.09 9.44 -8.60
N LYS A 149 -2.02 8.37 -9.36
CA LYS A 149 -2.34 7.02 -8.89
C LYS A 149 -1.11 6.16 -8.92
N ILE A 150 -0.78 5.52 -7.81
CA ILE A 150 0.34 4.59 -7.69
C ILE A 150 -0.20 3.23 -7.30
N ALA A 151 0.00 2.23 -8.15
CA ALA A 151 -0.35 0.84 -7.87
C ALA A 151 0.91 -0.01 -7.70
N MET A 152 0.91 -0.84 -6.67
CA MET A 152 1.99 -1.79 -6.39
C MET A 152 1.41 -3.18 -6.19
N THR A 153 1.85 -4.15 -6.99
CA THR A 153 1.63 -5.57 -6.70
C THR A 153 2.82 -6.08 -5.91
N LEU A 154 2.54 -6.68 -4.76
CA LEU A 154 3.52 -7.24 -3.85
C LEU A 154 3.41 -8.76 -3.85
N ALA A 155 4.54 -9.44 -3.93
CA ALA A 155 4.68 -10.87 -3.69
C ALA A 155 3.70 -11.78 -4.47
N ARG A 156 3.41 -11.46 -5.73
CA ARG A 156 2.52 -12.29 -6.56
C ARG A 156 3.22 -13.58 -6.92
N ASP A 157 2.72 -14.71 -6.42
CA ASP A 157 3.23 -16.04 -6.76
C ASP A 157 3.15 -16.28 -8.29
N VAL A 158 4.30 -16.58 -8.91
CA VAL A 158 4.42 -16.96 -10.32
C VAL A 158 4.82 -18.43 -10.51
N GLY A 159 4.86 -19.20 -9.42
CA GLY A 159 5.22 -20.61 -9.39
C GLY A 159 6.71 -20.83 -9.17
N GLY A 160 7.08 -22.06 -8.77
CA GLY A 160 8.49 -22.45 -8.61
C GLY A 160 9.21 -21.87 -7.41
N GLY A 161 8.52 -21.14 -6.52
CA GLY A 161 9.13 -20.39 -5.42
C GLY A 161 9.50 -18.94 -5.80
N ASP A 162 9.07 -18.50 -6.98
CA ASP A 162 9.32 -17.15 -7.49
C ASP A 162 8.11 -16.24 -7.24
N TYR A 163 8.39 -14.99 -6.89
CA TYR A 163 7.41 -13.96 -6.56
C TYR A 163 7.67 -12.72 -7.40
N GLU A 164 6.63 -12.25 -8.12
CA GLU A 164 6.67 -11.05 -8.92
C GLU A 164 6.16 -9.83 -8.14
N TYR A 165 6.92 -8.76 -8.22
CA TYR A 165 6.57 -7.42 -7.76
C TYR A 165 6.37 -6.54 -8.98
N ALA A 166 5.42 -5.62 -8.89
CA ALA A 166 5.15 -4.67 -9.95
C ALA A 166 4.84 -3.30 -9.37
N TRP A 167 5.28 -2.25 -10.05
CA TRP A 167 4.97 -0.87 -9.75
C TRP A 167 4.43 -0.19 -11.01
N CYS A 168 3.42 0.65 -10.88
CA CYS A 168 2.81 1.40 -11.97
C CYS A 168 2.27 2.73 -11.45
N ASP A 169 2.42 3.79 -12.23
CA ASP A 169 1.78 5.08 -11.99
C ASP A 169 1.01 5.59 -13.21
N ASP A 170 -0.02 6.40 -12.97
CA ASP A 170 -0.70 7.27 -13.96
C ASP A 170 -1.02 6.64 -15.34
N GLY A 171 -1.35 5.35 -15.37
CA GLY A 171 -1.66 4.64 -16.62
C GLY A 171 -0.43 4.27 -17.45
N GLY A 172 0.75 4.32 -16.86
CA GLY A 172 2.02 3.84 -17.41
C GLY A 172 2.07 2.32 -17.56
N ALA A 173 3.15 1.85 -18.17
CA ALA A 173 3.44 0.42 -18.21
C ALA A 173 4.08 0.01 -16.88
N ALA A 174 3.58 -1.05 -16.25
CA ALA A 174 4.13 -1.50 -14.99
C ALA A 174 5.58 -1.99 -15.14
N VAL A 175 6.45 -1.53 -14.24
CA VAL A 175 7.82 -2.05 -14.07
C VAL A 175 7.75 -3.25 -13.13
N THR A 176 8.41 -4.35 -13.48
CA THR A 176 8.35 -5.58 -12.71
C THR A 176 9.72 -6.10 -12.32
N GLN A 177 9.75 -6.86 -11.23
CA GLN A 177 10.90 -7.65 -10.81
C GLN A 177 10.41 -8.96 -10.21
N THR A 178 11.08 -10.06 -10.53
CA THR A 178 10.85 -11.36 -9.91
C THR A 178 12.02 -11.68 -8.98
N VAL A 179 11.70 -12.16 -7.78
CA VAL A 179 12.66 -12.66 -6.79
C VAL A 179 12.27 -14.08 -6.38
N ASN A 180 13.24 -14.87 -5.90
CA ASN A 180 13.05 -16.28 -5.53
C ASN A 180 12.92 -16.50 -4.02
N TYR A 181 12.49 -15.46 -3.32
CA TYR A 181 12.26 -15.47 -1.88
C TYR A 181 10.97 -14.70 -1.58
N LEU A 182 10.29 -15.10 -0.51
CA LEU A 182 9.22 -14.30 0.07
C LEU A 182 9.89 -13.40 1.11
N THR A 183 9.96 -12.10 0.85
CA THR A 183 10.28 -11.12 1.91
C THR A 183 9.14 -11.15 2.95
N HIS A 184 9.23 -10.42 4.06
CA HIS A 184 8.10 -10.16 4.96
C HIS A 184 7.44 -11.39 5.63
N VAL A 185 8.22 -12.43 5.96
CA VAL A 185 7.67 -13.66 6.61
C VAL A 185 7.12 -13.33 8.02
N VAL A 186 7.57 -12.22 8.60
CA VAL A 186 7.04 -11.62 9.83
C VAL A 186 6.83 -10.12 9.60
N VAL A 187 5.57 -9.68 9.55
CA VAL A 187 5.23 -8.24 9.50
C VAL A 187 4.35 -7.90 10.68
N ASP A 188 4.91 -7.07 11.57
CA ASP A 188 4.23 -6.60 12.77
C ASP A 188 3.83 -5.13 12.66
N THR A 189 4.37 -4.43 11.66
CA THR A 189 4.15 -3.00 11.45
C THR A 189 3.96 -2.66 9.99
N ILE A 190 2.87 -1.95 9.69
CA ILE A 190 2.63 -1.32 8.39
C ILE A 190 2.26 0.14 8.63
N LEU A 191 3.02 1.04 8.02
CA LEU A 191 2.98 2.48 8.19
C LEU A 191 2.67 3.14 6.85
N PHE A 192 1.91 4.24 6.89
CA PHE A 192 1.60 5.03 5.70
C PHE A 192 2.22 6.40 5.83
N GLY A 193 2.97 6.79 4.80
CA GLY A 193 3.52 8.12 4.68
C GLY A 193 4.73 8.43 5.56
N HIS A 194 5.24 7.43 6.30
CA HIS A 194 6.43 7.52 7.14
C HIS A 194 7.02 6.13 7.37
N ASP A 195 8.26 6.06 7.85
CA ASP A 195 8.92 4.79 8.21
C ASP A 195 9.01 4.55 9.72
N GLY A 196 8.63 5.52 10.57
CA GLY A 196 8.62 5.30 12.01
C GLY A 196 9.10 6.47 12.87
N VAL A 197 9.76 6.11 13.97
CA VAL A 197 10.46 7.03 14.87
C VAL A 197 11.94 7.04 14.49
N GLY A 198 12.46 8.15 13.96
CA GLY A 198 13.84 8.18 13.50
C GLY A 198 14.12 9.25 12.46
N THR A 199 14.89 8.88 11.42
CA THR A 199 15.57 9.69 10.39
C THR A 199 14.68 10.61 9.53
N GLY A 200 13.40 10.79 9.87
CA GLY A 200 12.55 11.82 9.29
C GLY A 200 12.05 11.48 7.88
N ASN A 201 12.11 10.20 7.49
CA ASN A 201 11.52 9.71 6.25
C ASN A 201 10.00 9.82 6.35
N SER A 202 9.45 10.80 5.64
CA SER A 202 8.03 11.12 5.62
C SER A 202 7.64 11.55 4.21
N LEU A 203 6.35 11.51 3.89
CA LEU A 203 5.82 12.17 2.69
C LEU A 203 6.10 13.66 2.71
N ASN A 204 6.48 14.19 1.54
CA ASN A 204 6.78 15.60 1.34
C ASN A 204 5.51 16.39 1.00
N ASP A 205 4.62 16.55 1.99
CA ASP A 205 3.41 17.37 1.90
C ASP A 205 2.45 16.93 0.79
N ILE A 206 2.13 15.64 0.80
CA ILE A 206 1.21 14.98 -0.12
C ILE A 206 -0.07 14.63 0.64
N TYR A 207 -1.21 14.71 -0.03
CA TYR A 207 -2.47 14.17 0.47
C TYR A 207 -2.67 12.77 -0.08
N ILE A 208 -2.84 11.79 0.81
CA ILE A 208 -3.36 10.48 0.44
C ILE A 208 -4.88 10.61 0.38
N ARG A 209 -5.46 10.52 -0.82
CA ARG A 209 -6.89 10.63 -1.07
C ARG A 209 -7.60 9.32 -0.78
N SER A 210 -7.01 8.21 -1.22
CA SER A 210 -7.48 6.89 -0.87
C SER A 210 -6.39 5.82 -0.88
N ILE A 211 -6.67 4.71 -0.20
CA ILE A 211 -5.88 3.48 -0.24
C ILE A 211 -6.84 2.34 -0.56
N THR A 212 -6.59 1.61 -1.64
CA THR A 212 -7.41 0.46 -2.05
C THR A 212 -6.58 -0.82 -2.05
N LEU A 213 -7.14 -1.88 -1.51
CA LEU A 213 -6.51 -3.20 -1.40
C LEU A 213 -7.23 -4.20 -2.31
N TYR A 214 -6.46 -4.83 -3.18
CA TYR A 214 -6.93 -5.83 -4.13
C TYR A 214 -6.18 -7.16 -3.92
N PRO A 215 -6.78 -8.29 -4.37
CA PRO A 215 -6.00 -9.48 -4.66
C PRO A 215 -4.88 -9.15 -5.65
N PRO A 216 -3.82 -9.98 -5.75
CA PRO A 216 -2.69 -9.66 -6.60
C PRO A 216 -3.14 -9.55 -8.05
N LYS A 217 -2.85 -8.40 -8.67
CA LYS A 217 -3.18 -8.08 -10.06
C LYS A 217 -2.00 -8.35 -10.97
N LEU A 218 -2.28 -8.67 -12.23
CA LEU A 218 -1.24 -8.77 -13.25
C LEU A 218 -0.67 -7.38 -13.55
N PRO A 219 0.59 -7.27 -13.98
CA PRO A 219 1.20 -5.98 -14.33
C PRO A 219 0.36 -5.16 -15.33
N ALA A 220 -0.23 -5.82 -16.33
CA ALA A 220 -1.08 -5.16 -17.33
C ALA A 220 -2.40 -4.61 -16.76
N ASP A 221 -2.91 -5.19 -15.66
CA ASP A 221 -4.11 -4.69 -14.99
C ASP A 221 -3.82 -3.42 -14.18
N LEU A 222 -2.56 -3.20 -13.78
CA LEU A 222 -2.18 -2.01 -13.02
C LEU A 222 -2.33 -0.74 -13.85
N THR A 223 -1.95 -0.79 -15.13
CA THR A 223 -2.14 0.30 -16.09
C THR A 223 -3.59 0.79 -16.08
N ALA A 224 -4.57 -0.11 -16.13
CA ALA A 224 -5.98 0.25 -16.11
C ALA A 224 -6.45 0.79 -14.75
N LEU A 225 -5.90 0.29 -13.64
CA LEU A 225 -6.20 0.80 -12.30
C LEU A 225 -5.67 2.23 -12.07
N THR A 226 -4.52 2.54 -12.65
CA THR A 226 -3.84 3.83 -12.49
C THR A 226 -4.18 4.87 -13.55
N ALA A 227 -4.93 4.51 -14.60
CA ALA A 227 -5.37 5.44 -15.64
C ALA A 227 -6.43 6.45 -15.17
#